data_AF-A0A151ED91-F1
#
_entry.id   AF-A0A151ED91-F1
#
_cell.length_a   1.000
_cell.length_b   1.000
_cell.length_c   1.000
_cell.angle_alpha   90.00
_cell.angle_beta   90.00
_cell.angle_gamma   90.00
#
_symmetry.space_group_name_H-M   'P 1'
#
loop_
_entity.id
_entity.type
_entity.pdbx_description
1 polymer ?
#
loop_
_entity_poly.entity_id
_entity_poly.type
_entity_poly.pdbx_seq_one_letter_code
_entity_poly.pdbx_strand_id
1 'polypeptide(L)'
;MSKKPTQEELEKRIKELEKELLNKNKKIEELNNLVLKDELTGLYSKTGFISMAEKELEIAYRAEQRVFVFYADLDRFKEINDTYDHATGDQAIKDASEVLKKTFRKSDILARLHGDEFVGFGIEKEALTEKIITTRLQQNLKEYTEKHKRLYQLSISIGLLHYNPKDSPPIHEMVRQADERMYEHKNRR
;
A
#
# COMPACT_ATOMS: atom_id res chain seq x y z
N MET A 1 17.64 52.18 26.71
CA MET A 1 18.30 51.74 25.45
C MET A 1 18.53 50.24 25.56
N SER A 2 17.89 49.41 24.72
CA SER A 2 18.13 47.95 24.75
C SER A 2 19.53 47.66 24.21
N LYS A 3 20.36 46.95 24.99
CA LYS A 3 21.69 46.50 24.54
C LYS A 3 21.49 45.57 23.34
N LYS A 4 22.13 45.87 22.21
CA LYS A 4 22.15 44.94 21.07
C LYS A 4 22.90 43.66 21.47
N PRO A 5 22.38 42.49 21.10
CA PRO A 5 23.04 41.21 21.40
C PRO A 5 24.41 41.17 20.73
N THR A 6 25.36 40.54 21.43
CA THR A 6 26.72 40.31 20.95
C THR A 6 26.72 39.25 19.84
N GLN A 7 27.81 39.23 19.05
CA GLN A 7 27.97 38.25 17.97
C GLN A 7 27.91 36.81 18.49
N GLU A 8 28.55 36.52 19.64
CA GLU A 8 28.51 35.20 20.28
C GLU A 8 27.09 34.82 20.75
N GLU A 9 26.31 35.77 21.29
CA GLU A 9 24.91 35.53 21.67
C GLU A 9 24.04 35.21 20.45
N LEU A 10 24.27 35.89 19.33
CA LEU A 10 23.58 35.61 18.07
C LEU A 10 23.97 34.24 17.49
N GLU A 11 25.25 33.88 17.49
CA GLU A 11 25.72 32.57 17.01
C GLU A 11 25.17 31.42 17.86
N LYS A 12 25.18 31.58 19.19
CA LYS A 12 24.56 30.60 20.10
C LYS A 12 23.07 30.46 19.83
N ARG A 13 22.38 31.58 19.60
CA ARG A 13 20.93 31.57 19.30
C ARG A 13 20.62 30.90 17.96
N ILE A 14 21.43 31.13 16.92
CA ILE A 14 21.29 30.45 15.62
C ILE A 14 21.43 28.94 15.81
N LYS A 15 22.45 28.49 16.54
CA LYS A 15 22.71 27.06 16.79
C LYS A 15 21.59 26.37 17.58
N GLU A 16 20.99 27.08 18.54
CA GLU A 16 19.79 26.62 19.25
C GLU A 16 18.58 26.48 18.32
N LEU A 17 18.33 27.47 17.46
CA LEU A 17 17.22 27.46 16.50
C LEU A 17 17.39 26.35 15.45
N GLU A 18 18.61 26.12 14.95
CA GLU A 18 18.92 25.02 14.03
C GLU A 18 18.61 23.65 14.65
N LYS A 19 18.97 23.47 15.93
CA LYS A 19 18.67 22.24 16.67
C LYS A 19 17.15 22.05 16.87
N GLU A 20 16.44 23.14 17.19
CA GLU A 20 14.99 23.10 17.33
C GLU A 20 14.29 22.77 16.00
N LEU A 21 14.74 23.38 14.90
CA LEU A 21 14.24 23.13 13.55
C LEU A 21 14.46 21.67 13.14
N LEU A 22 15.64 21.11 13.39
CA LEU A 22 15.95 19.71 13.12
C LEU A 22 15.02 18.76 13.90
N ASN A 23 14.77 19.05 15.18
CA ASN A 23 13.86 18.24 15.99
C ASN A 23 12.41 18.33 15.51
N LYS A 24 11.94 19.53 15.12
CA LYS A 24 10.61 19.72 14.52
C LYS A 24 10.48 18.93 13.22
N ASN A 25 11.50 18.97 12.35
CA ASN A 25 11.50 18.21 11.10
C ASN A 25 11.44 16.69 11.34
N LYS A 26 12.22 16.16 12.28
CA LYS A 26 12.13 14.75 12.68
C LYS A 26 10.74 14.38 13.20
N LYS A 27 10.13 15.24 14.01
CA LYS A 27 8.78 14.98 14.53
C LYS A 27 7.72 15.00 13.43
N ILE A 28 7.84 15.91 12.48
CA ILE A 28 6.97 15.96 11.28
C ILE A 28 7.15 14.68 10.46
N GLU A 29 8.38 14.20 10.28
CA GLU A 29 8.67 12.95 9.56
C GLU A 29 8.08 11.72 10.28
N GLU A 30 8.21 11.64 11.61
CA GLU A 30 7.54 10.61 12.42
C GLU A 30 6.01 10.64 12.27
N LEU A 31 5.41 11.83 12.38
CA LEU A 31 3.96 12.01 12.22
C LEU A 31 3.50 11.66 10.82
N ASN A 32 4.27 12.02 9.80
CA ASN A 32 3.99 11.63 8.42
C ASN A 32 4.06 10.11 8.28
N ASN A 33 5.07 9.44 8.84
CA ASN A 33 5.18 7.98 8.79
C ASN A 33 3.98 7.26 9.42
N LEU A 34 3.40 7.82 10.50
CA LEU A 34 2.16 7.29 11.09
C LEU A 34 0.96 7.40 10.15
N VAL A 35 0.88 8.48 9.36
CA VAL A 35 -0.20 8.65 8.36
C VAL A 35 0.00 7.74 7.15
N LEU A 36 1.24 7.39 6.81
CA LEU A 36 1.57 6.63 5.60
C LEU A 36 1.33 5.12 5.73
N LYS A 37 1.22 4.58 6.95
CA LYS A 37 1.06 3.14 7.18
C LYS A 37 -0.28 2.82 7.82
N ASP A 38 -0.89 1.72 7.40
CA ASP A 38 -2.06 1.14 8.06
C ASP A 38 -1.60 0.36 9.31
N GLU A 39 -2.14 0.73 10.47
CA GLU A 39 -1.70 0.17 11.77
C GLU A 39 -1.99 -1.32 11.90
N LEU A 40 -3.04 -1.82 11.25
CA LEU A 40 -3.47 -3.22 11.38
C LEU A 40 -2.54 -4.18 10.61
N THR A 41 -2.13 -3.78 9.40
CA THR A 41 -1.41 -4.64 8.44
C THR A 41 0.06 -4.27 8.24
N GLY A 42 0.44 -3.04 8.60
CA GLY A 42 1.75 -2.45 8.30
C GLY A 42 1.98 -2.14 6.81
N LEU A 43 0.96 -2.32 5.96
CA LEU A 43 0.97 -1.87 4.58
C LEU A 43 0.87 -0.34 4.51
N TYR A 44 1.03 0.24 3.32
CA TYR A 44 0.72 1.67 3.17
C TYR A 44 -0.78 1.91 3.41
N SER A 45 -1.10 3.06 4.00
CA SER A 45 -2.47 3.58 4.03
C SER A 45 -2.87 4.07 2.64
N LYS A 46 -4.14 4.43 2.44
CA LYS A 46 -4.60 5.10 1.20
C LYS A 46 -3.75 6.34 0.86
N THR A 47 -3.49 7.20 1.84
CA THR A 47 -2.64 8.39 1.66
C THR A 47 -1.22 8.01 1.29
N GLY A 48 -0.65 6.99 1.97
CA GLY A 48 0.68 6.50 1.67
C GLY A 48 0.80 5.88 0.28
N PHE A 49 -0.23 5.17 -0.16
CA PHE A 49 -0.31 4.58 -1.48
C PHE A 49 -0.22 5.64 -2.57
N ILE A 50 -1.10 6.65 -2.54
CA ILE A 50 -1.17 7.68 -3.58
C ILE A 50 0.18 8.39 -3.69
N SER A 51 0.74 8.86 -2.58
CA SER A 51 2.01 9.58 -2.57
C SER A 51 3.16 8.74 -3.13
N MET A 52 3.24 7.47 -2.78
CA MET A 52 4.30 6.57 -3.26
C MET A 52 4.10 6.19 -4.72
N ALA A 53 2.87 5.88 -5.13
CA ALA A 53 2.56 5.46 -6.49
C ALA A 53 2.73 6.59 -7.51
N GLU A 54 2.35 7.83 -7.18
CA GLU A 54 2.60 9.01 -8.03
C GLU A 54 4.10 9.22 -8.26
N LYS A 55 4.90 9.13 -7.20
CA LYS A 55 6.35 9.26 -7.29
C LYS A 55 6.96 8.15 -8.17
N GLU A 56 6.50 6.91 -8.00
CA GLU A 56 7.01 5.78 -8.76
C GLU A 56 6.57 5.84 -10.24
N LEU A 57 5.36 6.34 -10.51
CA LEU A 57 4.87 6.58 -11.87
C LEU A 57 5.72 7.62 -12.61
N GLU A 58 6.11 8.71 -11.95
CA GLU A 58 7.02 9.72 -12.50
C GLU A 58 8.40 9.15 -12.83
N ILE A 59 8.90 8.22 -11.99
CA ILE A 59 10.16 7.51 -12.24
C ILE A 59 10.00 6.59 -13.46
N ALA A 60 8.92 5.82 -13.53
CA ALA A 60 8.63 4.91 -14.63
C ALA A 60 8.44 5.66 -15.96
N TYR A 61 7.80 6.84 -15.94
CA TYR A 61 7.67 7.74 -17.09
C TYR A 61 9.02 8.13 -17.67
N ARG A 62 9.94 8.61 -16.83
CA ARG A 62 11.30 8.99 -17.27
C ARG A 62 12.13 7.80 -17.75
N ALA A 63 11.92 6.63 -17.15
CA ALA A 63 12.64 5.40 -17.49
C ALA A 63 12.01 4.61 -18.66
N GLU A 64 10.86 5.08 -19.18
CA GLU A 64 10.05 4.38 -20.19
C GLU A 64 9.68 2.93 -19.78
N GLN A 65 9.46 2.72 -18.49
CA GLN A 65 9.11 1.41 -17.93
C GLN A 65 7.61 1.26 -17.76
N ARG A 66 7.08 0.12 -18.18
CA ARG A 66 5.67 -0.23 -17.94
C ARG A 66 5.41 -0.36 -16.44
N VAL A 67 4.17 -0.08 -16.07
CA VAL A 67 3.69 -0.19 -14.69
C VAL A 67 2.45 -1.07 -14.65
N PHE A 68 2.16 -1.60 -13.48
CA PHE A 68 0.90 -2.26 -13.20
C PHE A 68 0.27 -1.70 -11.94
N VAL A 69 -1.05 -1.81 -11.88
CA VAL A 69 -1.86 -1.58 -10.69
C VAL A 69 -2.73 -2.80 -10.47
N PHE A 70 -3.01 -3.13 -9.21
CA PHE A 70 -4.06 -4.10 -8.89
C PHE A 70 -4.98 -3.57 -7.82
N TYR A 71 -6.22 -4.04 -7.86
CA TYR A 71 -7.19 -3.92 -6.78
C TYR A 71 -7.56 -5.31 -6.28
N ALA A 72 -7.65 -5.48 -4.96
CA ALA A 72 -7.98 -6.74 -4.34
C ALA A 72 -8.96 -6.56 -3.20
N ASP A 73 -9.86 -7.54 -3.04
CA ASP A 73 -10.91 -7.54 -2.03
C ASP A 73 -10.97 -8.94 -1.38
N LEU A 74 -11.23 -8.97 -0.07
CA LEU A 74 -11.33 -10.23 0.66
C LEU A 74 -12.73 -10.82 0.49
N ASP A 75 -12.82 -11.97 -0.17
CA ASP A 75 -14.13 -12.55 -0.47
C ASP A 75 -14.84 -12.96 0.84
N ARG A 76 -16.14 -12.64 0.93
CA ARG A 76 -17.01 -13.02 2.06
C ARG A 76 -16.54 -12.49 3.42
N PHE A 77 -15.79 -11.39 3.46
CA PHE A 77 -15.31 -10.80 4.71
C PHE A 77 -16.41 -10.48 5.73
N LYS A 78 -17.55 -9.95 5.24
CA LYS A 78 -18.71 -9.70 6.10
C LYS A 78 -19.19 -10.97 6.80
N GLU A 79 -19.23 -12.10 6.11
CA GLU A 79 -19.63 -13.37 6.70
C GLU A 79 -18.64 -13.84 7.78
N ILE A 80 -17.35 -13.56 7.64
CA ILE A 80 -16.34 -13.84 8.68
C ILE A 80 -16.68 -13.03 9.95
N ASN A 81 -16.95 -11.73 9.81
CA ASN A 81 -17.32 -10.87 10.94
C ASN A 81 -18.64 -11.31 11.58
N ASP A 82 -19.65 -11.61 10.76
CA ASP A 82 -21.00 -11.95 11.24
C ASP A 82 -21.04 -13.34 11.91
N THR A 83 -20.18 -14.28 11.47
CA THR A 83 -20.11 -15.65 12.02
C THR A 83 -19.27 -15.73 13.30
N TYR A 84 -18.21 -14.93 13.38
CA TYR A 84 -17.25 -14.97 14.48
C TYR A 84 -17.31 -13.65 15.27
N ASP A 85 -16.30 -12.81 15.13
CA ASP A 85 -16.23 -11.48 15.73
C ASP A 85 -15.29 -10.59 14.91
N HIS A 86 -15.26 -9.30 15.24
CA HIS A 86 -14.37 -8.33 14.59
C HIS A 86 -12.89 -8.64 14.82
N ALA A 87 -12.51 -9.26 15.94
CA ALA A 87 -11.12 -9.67 16.18
C ALA A 87 -10.68 -10.74 15.17
N THR A 88 -11.57 -11.65 14.81
CA THR A 88 -11.36 -12.65 13.76
C THR A 88 -11.30 -12.01 12.39
N GLY A 89 -12.15 -11.01 12.12
CA GLY A 89 -12.07 -10.19 10.90
C GLY A 89 -10.73 -9.47 10.77
N ASP A 90 -10.26 -8.81 11.83
CA ASP A 90 -8.95 -8.17 11.89
C ASP A 90 -7.81 -9.15 11.62
N GLN A 91 -7.94 -10.40 12.11
CA GLN A 91 -6.98 -11.46 11.81
C GLN A 91 -7.03 -11.88 10.34
N ALA A 92 -8.22 -11.96 9.73
CA ALA A 92 -8.37 -12.26 8.31
C ALA A 92 -7.72 -11.19 7.43
N ILE A 93 -7.86 -9.92 7.79
CA ILE A 93 -7.20 -8.78 7.11
C ILE A 93 -5.67 -8.88 7.24
N LYS A 94 -5.15 -9.20 8.43
CA LYS A 94 -3.70 -9.43 8.63
C LYS A 94 -3.19 -10.59 7.78
N ASP A 95 -3.90 -11.70 7.77
CA ASP A 95 -3.55 -12.88 6.99
C ASP A 95 -3.54 -12.57 5.48
N ALA A 96 -4.54 -11.85 4.98
CA ALA A 96 -4.61 -11.37 3.60
C ALA A 96 -3.39 -10.49 3.25
N SER A 97 -3.02 -9.56 4.14
CA SER A 97 -1.86 -8.70 3.94
C SER A 97 -0.55 -9.48 3.83
N GLU A 98 -0.37 -10.53 4.63
CA GLU A 98 0.82 -11.39 4.59
C GLU A 98 0.87 -12.22 3.29
N VAL A 99 -0.28 -12.73 2.85
CA VAL A 99 -0.38 -13.42 1.56
C VAL A 99 -0.06 -12.48 0.40
N LEU A 100 -0.55 -11.24 0.42
CA LEU A 100 -0.23 -10.24 -0.60
C LEU A 100 1.26 -9.88 -0.58
N LYS A 101 1.88 -9.68 0.60
CA LYS A 101 3.32 -9.45 0.73
C LYS A 101 4.17 -10.60 0.17
N LYS A 102 3.73 -11.85 0.34
CA LYS A 102 4.40 -13.02 -0.25
C LYS A 102 4.14 -13.14 -1.75
N THR A 103 3.01 -12.64 -2.22
CA THR A 103 2.62 -12.67 -3.63
C THR A 103 3.37 -11.61 -4.41
N PHE A 104 3.53 -10.39 -3.91
CA PHE A 104 4.19 -9.30 -4.64
C PHE A 104 5.64 -9.12 -4.22
N ARG A 105 6.41 -8.38 -5.02
CA ARG A 105 7.82 -8.11 -4.71
C ARG A 105 7.89 -7.07 -3.60
N LYS A 106 9.00 -7.07 -2.86
CA LYS A 106 9.28 -6.04 -1.82
C LYS A 106 9.34 -4.61 -2.39
N SER A 107 9.69 -4.46 -3.67
CA SER A 107 9.69 -3.18 -4.38
C SER A 107 8.30 -2.70 -4.76
N ASP A 108 7.31 -3.58 -4.79
CA ASP A 108 5.95 -3.22 -5.16
C ASP A 108 5.31 -2.50 -3.98
N ILE A 109 4.56 -1.43 -4.26
CA ILE A 109 3.86 -0.64 -3.27
C ILE A 109 2.56 -1.37 -2.99
N LEU A 110 2.40 -1.85 -1.75
CA LEU A 110 1.18 -2.51 -1.29
C LEU A 110 0.50 -1.66 -0.22
N ALA A 111 -0.81 -1.51 -0.32
CA ALA A 111 -1.60 -0.69 0.58
C ALA A 111 -2.94 -1.32 0.92
N ARG A 112 -3.48 -0.92 2.07
CA ARG A 112 -4.86 -1.14 2.47
C ARG A 112 -5.61 0.18 2.32
N LEU A 113 -6.70 0.17 1.57
CA LEU A 113 -7.48 1.39 1.30
C LEU A 113 -8.47 1.64 2.44
N HIS A 114 -9.30 0.65 2.72
CA HIS A 114 -10.34 0.64 3.75
C HIS A 114 -10.83 -0.80 3.95
N GLY A 115 -11.40 -1.11 5.11
CA GLY A 115 -12.02 -2.42 5.36
C GLY A 115 -11.12 -3.60 5.01
N ASP A 116 -11.55 -4.38 4.04
CA ASP A 116 -10.92 -5.58 3.48
C ASP A 116 -10.34 -5.37 2.07
N GLU A 117 -10.22 -4.11 1.65
CA GLU A 117 -9.79 -3.72 0.31
C GLU A 117 -8.32 -3.30 0.29
N PHE A 118 -7.61 -3.85 -0.70
CA PHE A 118 -6.18 -3.68 -0.90
C PHE A 118 -5.89 -3.20 -2.31
N VAL A 119 -4.80 -2.45 -2.45
CA VAL A 119 -4.32 -1.97 -3.73
C VAL A 119 -2.82 -2.16 -3.80
N GLY A 120 -2.29 -2.29 -5.01
CA GLY A 120 -0.86 -2.16 -5.19
C GLY A 120 -0.45 -1.62 -6.54
N PHE A 121 0.78 -1.12 -6.59
CA PHE A 121 1.40 -0.49 -7.74
C PHE A 121 2.85 -0.97 -7.85
N GLY A 122 3.31 -1.22 -9.07
CA GLY A 122 4.70 -1.61 -9.28
C GLY A 122 5.17 -1.45 -10.71
N ILE A 123 6.49 -1.52 -10.88
CA ILE A 123 7.14 -1.50 -12.19
C ILE A 123 7.10 -2.90 -12.80
N GLU A 124 6.59 -3.00 -14.02
CA GLU A 124 6.57 -4.22 -14.82
C GLU A 124 7.96 -4.45 -15.43
N LYS A 125 8.82 -5.19 -14.70
CA LYS A 125 10.18 -5.53 -15.17
C LYS A 125 10.24 -6.72 -16.14
N GLU A 126 9.23 -7.59 -16.10
CA GLU A 126 9.08 -8.78 -16.93
C GLU A 126 7.63 -8.81 -17.42
N ALA A 127 7.31 -9.62 -18.43
CA ALA A 127 5.93 -9.85 -18.89
C ALA A 127 5.11 -10.58 -17.81
N LEU A 128 4.80 -9.85 -16.74
CA LEU A 128 3.88 -10.21 -15.68
C LEU A 128 2.51 -10.21 -16.33
N THR A 129 1.88 -11.37 -16.38
CA THR A 129 0.50 -11.45 -16.80
C THR A 129 -0.39 -11.56 -15.57
N GLU A 130 -1.63 -11.09 -15.70
CA GLU A 130 -2.67 -11.30 -14.70
C GLU A 130 -2.79 -12.78 -14.31
N LYS A 131 -2.61 -13.71 -15.27
CA LYS A 131 -2.61 -15.16 -15.01
C LYS A 131 -1.48 -15.60 -14.08
N ILE A 132 -0.27 -15.06 -14.24
CA ILE A 132 0.88 -15.38 -13.38
C ILE A 132 0.61 -14.90 -11.95
N ILE A 133 0.16 -13.66 -11.80
CA ILE A 133 -0.16 -13.09 -10.48
C ILE A 133 -1.27 -13.87 -9.78
N THR A 134 -2.37 -14.14 -10.48
CA THR A 134 -3.52 -14.87 -9.91
C THR A 134 -3.15 -16.31 -9.53
N THR A 135 -2.37 -17.01 -10.35
CA THR A 135 -1.87 -18.37 -10.03
C THR A 135 -0.99 -18.34 -8.78
N ARG A 136 -0.06 -17.39 -8.70
CA ARG A 136 0.82 -17.22 -7.54
C ARG A 136 0.04 -16.87 -6.26
N LEU A 137 -0.95 -16.00 -6.37
CA LEU A 137 -1.84 -15.63 -5.26
C LEU A 137 -2.62 -16.85 -4.75
N GLN A 138 -3.23 -17.63 -5.66
CA GLN A 138 -3.98 -18.83 -5.31
C GLN A 138 -3.10 -19.88 -4.62
N GLN A 139 -1.88 -20.09 -5.11
CA GLN A 139 -0.92 -20.98 -4.46
C GLN A 139 -0.58 -20.49 -3.05
N ASN A 140 -0.26 -19.21 -2.89
CA ASN A 140 0.06 -18.63 -1.58
C ASN A 140 -1.13 -18.71 -0.60
N LEU A 141 -2.36 -18.48 -1.06
CA LEU A 141 -3.58 -18.61 -0.25
C LEU A 141 -3.75 -20.06 0.25
N LYS A 142 -3.56 -21.03 -0.64
CA LYS A 142 -3.65 -22.46 -0.29
C LYS A 142 -2.61 -22.84 0.77
N GLU A 143 -1.35 -22.53 0.51
CA GLU A 143 -0.24 -22.80 1.45
C GLU A 143 -0.48 -22.12 2.81
N TYR A 144 -0.99 -20.88 2.79
CA TYR A 144 -1.28 -20.14 4.02
C TYR A 144 -2.40 -20.81 4.83
N THR A 145 -3.47 -21.23 4.16
CA THR A 145 -4.64 -21.90 4.77
C THR A 145 -4.22 -23.22 5.41
N GLU A 146 -3.46 -24.04 4.70
CA GLU A 146 -2.96 -25.34 5.18
C GLU A 146 -2.07 -25.19 6.42
N LYS A 147 -1.23 -24.14 6.44
CA LYS A 147 -0.29 -23.89 7.54
C LYS A 147 -0.95 -23.35 8.81
N HIS A 148 -1.90 -22.42 8.69
CA HIS A 148 -2.40 -21.65 9.85
C HIS A 148 -3.72 -22.17 10.42
N LYS A 149 -4.43 -23.09 9.74
CA LYS A 149 -5.67 -23.75 10.22
C LYS A 149 -6.65 -22.78 10.90
N ARG A 150 -6.95 -21.67 10.20
CA ARG A 150 -7.89 -20.65 10.68
C ARG A 150 -9.33 -21.18 10.72
N LEU A 151 -10.20 -20.48 11.44
CA LEU A 151 -11.64 -20.76 11.49
C LEU A 151 -12.36 -20.37 10.19
N TYR A 152 -11.71 -19.59 9.33
CA TYR A 152 -12.21 -19.15 8.03
C TYR A 152 -11.29 -19.64 6.91
N GLN A 153 -11.85 -19.73 5.70
CA GLN A 153 -11.07 -19.93 4.49
C GLN A 153 -10.76 -18.56 3.86
N LEU A 154 -9.48 -18.28 3.65
CA LEU A 154 -9.04 -17.04 3.03
C LEU A 154 -9.23 -17.11 1.51
N SER A 155 -9.95 -16.15 0.94
CA SER A 155 -10.12 -16.01 -0.51
C SER A 155 -10.03 -14.54 -0.89
N ILE A 156 -9.36 -14.26 -2.00
CA ILE A 156 -9.13 -12.90 -2.49
C ILE A 156 -9.53 -12.84 -3.96
N SER A 157 -10.35 -11.86 -4.31
CA SER A 157 -10.60 -11.44 -5.68
C SER A 157 -9.62 -10.33 -6.06
N ILE A 158 -9.07 -10.37 -7.27
CA ILE A 158 -8.07 -9.41 -7.74
C ILE A 158 -8.33 -9.04 -9.20
N GLY A 159 -8.21 -7.75 -9.50
CA GLY A 159 -8.20 -7.17 -10.83
C GLY A 159 -6.86 -6.50 -11.07
N LEU A 160 -6.21 -6.80 -12.18
CA LEU A 160 -4.88 -6.29 -12.49
C LEU A 160 -4.85 -5.66 -13.88
N LEU A 161 -4.27 -4.47 -13.97
CA LEU A 161 -4.12 -3.73 -15.21
C LEU A 161 -2.69 -3.27 -15.41
N HIS A 162 -2.29 -3.20 -16.67
CA HIS A 162 -0.96 -2.76 -17.11
C HIS A 162 -1.09 -1.49 -17.91
N TYR A 163 -0.12 -0.59 -17.75
CA TYR A 163 -0.09 0.68 -18.44
C TYR A 163 1.30 0.96 -19.02
N ASN A 164 1.32 1.53 -20.22
CA ASN A 164 2.49 2.24 -20.70
C ASN A 164 2.57 3.57 -19.94
N PRO A 165 3.75 3.97 -19.43
CA PRO A 165 3.83 5.11 -18.54
C PRO A 165 3.47 6.43 -19.25
N LYS A 166 3.71 6.53 -20.57
CA LYS A 166 3.37 7.72 -21.38
C LYS A 166 1.86 7.92 -21.58
N ASP A 167 1.08 6.84 -21.48
CA ASP A 167 -0.37 6.83 -21.68
C ASP A 167 -1.13 6.54 -20.38
N SER A 168 -0.44 6.56 -19.24
CA SER A 168 -1.03 6.24 -17.95
C SER A 168 -1.95 7.37 -17.47
N PRO A 169 -3.21 7.07 -17.12
CA PRO A 169 -4.05 8.06 -16.47
C PRO A 169 -3.56 8.33 -15.03
N PRO A 170 -4.10 9.33 -14.34
CA PRO A 170 -3.79 9.56 -12.93
C PRO A 170 -4.03 8.32 -12.06
N ILE A 171 -3.26 8.17 -10.97
CA ILE A 171 -3.29 6.97 -10.10
C ILE A 171 -4.72 6.60 -9.66
N HIS A 172 -5.55 7.58 -9.28
CA HIS A 172 -6.92 7.32 -8.83
C HIS A 172 -7.78 6.64 -9.92
N GLU A 173 -7.56 6.99 -11.18
CA GLU A 173 -8.28 6.41 -12.32
C GLU A 173 -7.76 5.01 -12.64
N MET A 174 -6.44 4.78 -12.53
CA MET A 174 -5.87 3.45 -12.65
C MET A 174 -6.44 2.48 -11.59
N VAL A 175 -6.56 2.95 -10.34
CA VAL A 175 -7.16 2.18 -9.23
C VAL A 175 -8.63 1.88 -9.52
N ARG A 176 -9.41 2.86 -9.99
CA ARG A 176 -10.82 2.69 -10.35
C ARG A 176 -11.01 1.62 -11.43
N GLN A 177 -10.20 1.65 -12.48
CA GLN A 177 -10.26 0.64 -13.55
C GLN A 177 -9.88 -0.76 -13.06
N ALA A 178 -8.92 -0.86 -12.13
CA ALA A 178 -8.55 -2.14 -11.55
C ALA A 178 -9.61 -2.73 -10.61
N ASP A 179 -10.36 -1.87 -9.91
CA ASP A 179 -11.56 -2.27 -9.16
C ASP A 179 -12.65 -2.81 -10.09
N GLU A 180 -12.96 -2.11 -11.18
CA GLU A 180 -13.89 -2.59 -12.21
C GLU A 180 -13.47 -3.96 -12.74
N ARG A 181 -12.17 -4.13 -13.04
CA ARG A 181 -11.59 -5.40 -13.49
C ARG A 181 -11.72 -6.52 -12.44
N MET A 182 -11.54 -6.18 -11.17
CA MET A 182 -11.69 -7.11 -10.04
C MET A 182 -13.15 -7.57 -9.92
N TYR A 183 -14.09 -6.63 -10.00
CA TYR A 183 -15.52 -6.90 -9.92
C TYR A 183 -16.00 -7.80 -11.07
N GLU A 184 -15.52 -7.57 -12.29
CA GLU A 184 -15.79 -8.46 -13.43
C GLU A 184 -15.33 -9.90 -13.19
N HIS A 185 -14.18 -10.08 -12.52
CA HIS A 185 -13.67 -11.40 -12.18
C HIS A 185 -14.45 -12.07 -11.07
N LYS A 186 -14.84 -11.29 -10.05
CA LYS A 186 -15.63 -11.76 -8.92
C LYS A 186 -16.98 -12.32 -9.39
N ASN A 187 -17.63 -11.67 -10.34
CA ASN A 187 -18.93 -12.10 -10.88
C ASN A 187 -18.88 -13.30 -11.84
N ARG A 188 -17.68 -13.73 -12.27
CA ARG A 188 -17.50 -14.89 -13.17
C ARG A 188 -17.11 -16.17 -12.43
N ARG A 189 -16.91 -16.09 -11.11
CA ARG A 189 -16.58 -17.24 -10.23
C ARG A 189 -17.85 -17.81 -9.62
#